data_AF-A0A0L8G4R9-F1
#
_entry.id   AF-A0A0L8G4R9-F1
#
_cell.length_a   1.000
_cell.length_b   1.000
_cell.length_c   1.000
_cell.angle_alpha   90.00
_cell.angle_beta   90.00
_cell.angle_gamma   90.00
#
_symmetry.space_group_name_H-M   'P 1'
#
loop_
_entity.id
_entity.type
_entity.pdbx_description
1 polymer ?
#
loop_
_entity_poly.entity_id
_entity_poly.type
_entity_poly.pdbx_seq_one_letter_code
_entity_poly.pdbx_strand_id
1 'polypeptide(L)' 'LSTLPEDIADCPRLKVLRLLENCLDISAFTPKIMKNSKISLLSVDGNVFDMKDFYNIPGYENYMERFTATKMKFN' A
#
# COMPACT_ATOMS: atom_id res chain seq x y z
N LEU A 1 11.55 -10.80 -1.69
CA LEU A 1 11.93 -9.44 -1.27
C LEU A 1 11.51 -9.35 0.19
N SER A 2 12.38 -9.07 1.15
CA SER A 2 11.98 -9.17 2.57
C SER A 2 11.50 -7.86 3.18
N THR A 3 11.77 -6.74 2.51
CA THR A 3 11.46 -5.38 2.98
C THR A 3 11.13 -4.47 1.80
N LEU A 4 10.27 -3.47 2.04
CA LEU A 4 9.92 -2.45 1.05
C LEU A 4 10.67 -1.15 1.39
N PRO A 5 11.44 -0.56 0.46
CA PRO A 5 12.19 0.66 0.74
C PRO A 5 11.24 1.85 0.93
N GLU A 6 11.47 2.66 1.95
CA GLU A 6 10.58 3.80 2.25
C GLU A 6 10.59 4.90 1.17
N ASP A 7 11.63 4.95 0.34
CA ASP A 7 11.79 5.91 -0.75
C ASP A 7 10.70 5.79 -1.82
N ILE A 8 10.00 4.64 -1.88
CA ILE A 8 8.83 4.50 -2.76
C ILE A 8 7.71 5.48 -2.39
N ALA A 9 7.65 5.90 -1.11
CA ALA A 9 6.65 6.85 -0.65
C ALA A 9 6.91 8.23 -1.25
N ASP A 10 8.18 8.56 -1.51
CA ASP A 10 8.61 9.84 -2.02
C ASP A 10 8.50 9.92 -3.56
N CYS A 11 8.03 8.85 -4.22
CA CYS A 11 7.84 8.79 -5.67
C CYS A 11 6.52 9.47 -6.09
N PRO A 12 6.52 10.70 -6.64
CA PRO A 12 5.29 11.45 -6.88
C PRO A 12 4.43 10.90 -8.04
N ARG A 13 5.03 10.10 -8.92
CA ARG A 13 4.35 9.48 -10.08
C ARG A 13 3.87 8.06 -9.81
N LEU A 14 4.27 7.44 -8.69
CA LEU A 14 3.92 6.07 -8.36
C LEU A 14 2.52 6.01 -7.76
N LYS A 15 1.54 5.63 -8.58
CA LYS A 15 0.12 5.51 -8.17
C LYS A 15 -0.31 4.07 -7.92
N VAL A 16 0.32 3.13 -8.61
CA VAL A 16 -0.03 1.71 -8.59
C VAL A 16 1.21 0.93 -8.22
N LEU A 17 1.10 0.11 -7.19
CA LEU A 17 2.17 -0.78 -6.74
C LEU A 17 1.59 -2.18 -6.56
N ARG A 18 2.14 -3.15 -7.30
CA ARG A 18 1.73 -4.55 -7.25
C ARG A 18 2.86 -5.37 -6.63
N LEU A 19 2.59 -5.93 -5.47
CA LEU A 19 3.49 -6.75 -4.66
C LEU A 19 2.88 -8.14 -4.48
N LEU A 20 2.41 -8.75 -5.57
CA LEU A 20 1.79 -10.08 -5.54
C LEU A 20 2.85 -11.15 -5.28
N GLU A 21 2.53 -12.17 -4.49
CA GLU A 21 3.40 -13.34 -4.23
C GLU A 21 4.83 -12.98 -3.75
N ASN A 22 5.00 -11.85 -3.06
CA ASN A 22 6.32 -11.34 -2.70
C ASN A 22 6.85 -11.81 -1.34
N CYS A 23 6.11 -12.68 -0.63
CA CYS A 23 6.39 -13.13 0.73
C CYS A 23 6.73 -11.97 1.70
N LEU A 24 6.14 -10.79 1.49
CA LEU A 24 6.35 -9.64 2.37
C LEU A 24 5.62 -9.84 3.69
N ASP A 25 6.22 -9.35 4.75
CA ASP A 25 5.59 -9.22 6.05
C ASP A 25 4.83 -7.88 6.14
N ILE A 26 3.86 -7.79 7.05
CA ILE A 26 3.08 -6.56 7.27
C ILE A 26 3.97 -5.36 7.67
N SER A 27 5.09 -5.62 8.33
CA SER A 27 6.11 -4.62 8.68
C SER A 27 6.71 -3.88 7.48
N ALA A 28 6.63 -4.46 6.27
CA ALA A 28 7.04 -3.79 5.04
C ALA A 28 6.15 -2.59 4.69
N PHE A 29 4.91 -2.51 5.21
CA PHE A 29 3.97 -1.42 4.96
C PHE A 29 4.07 -0.36 6.06
N THR A 30 5.15 0.42 6.02
CA THR A 30 5.39 1.45 7.03
C THR A 30 4.37 2.60 6.93
N PRO A 31 4.13 3.33 8.03
CA PRO A 31 3.23 4.48 8.02
C PRO A 31 3.62 5.55 7.00
N LYS A 32 4.91 5.67 6.66
CA LYS A 32 5.39 6.59 5.61
C LYS A 32 4.84 6.19 4.24
N ILE A 33 4.86 4.90 3.91
CA ILE A 33 4.29 4.38 2.66
C ILE A 33 2.76 4.51 2.67
N MET A 34 2.11 4.23 3.80
CA MET A 34 0.65 4.26 3.89
C MET A 34 0.06 5.68 3.96
N LYS A 35 0.75 6.65 4.58
CA LYS A 35 0.26 8.03 4.73
C LYS A 35 0.85 8.98 3.70
N ASN A 36 2.16 8.98 3.54
CA ASN A 36 2.87 10.01 2.78
C ASN A 36 2.96 9.70 1.28
N SER A 37 2.78 8.44 0.87
CA SER A 37 2.86 8.07 -0.54
C SER A 37 1.71 8.60 -1.39
N LYS A 38 1.93 8.63 -2.71
CA LYS A 38 0.88 8.88 -3.72
C LYS A 38 0.25 7.60 -4.27
N ILE A 39 0.54 6.46 -3.64
CA ILE A 39 0.00 5.17 -4.04
C ILE A 39 -1.50 5.15 -3.73
N SER A 40 -2.29 4.94 -4.78
CA SER A 40 -3.73 4.82 -4.74
C SER A 40 -4.20 3.39 -4.98
N LEU A 41 -3.32 2.49 -5.42
CA LEU A 41 -3.65 1.07 -5.65
C LEU A 41 -2.49 0.20 -5.18
N LEU A 42 -2.72 -0.58 -4.13
CA LEU A 42 -1.83 -1.64 -3.65
C LEU A 42 -2.46 -3.00 -3.96
N SER A 43 -1.70 -3.86 -4.64
CA SER A 43 -2.05 -5.28 -4.81
C SER A 43 -1.07 -6.10 -4.00
N VAL A 44 -1.55 -6.74 -2.94
CA VAL A 44 -0.69 -7.38 -1.93
C VAL A 44 -1.08 -8.83 -1.65
N ASP A 45 -1.88 -9.43 -2.54
CA ASP A 45 -2.28 -10.83 -2.45
C ASP A 45 -1.07 -11.76 -2.59
N GLY A 46 -1.04 -12.85 -1.81
CA GLY A 46 0.06 -13.82 -1.81
C GLY A 46 1.30 -13.41 -0.99
N ASN A 47 1.18 -12.41 -0.11
CA ASN A 47 2.20 -12.10 0.90
C ASN A 47 1.98 -12.87 2.21
N VAL A 48 2.93 -12.77 3.16
CA VAL A 48 2.90 -13.51 4.44
C VAL A 48 2.22 -12.68 5.53
N PHE A 49 1.04 -12.13 5.27
CA PHE A 49 0.25 -11.43 6.27
C PHE A 49 -1.25 -11.59 6.01
N ASP A 50 -2.05 -11.45 7.07
CA ASP A 50 -3.50 -11.46 6.95
C ASP A 50 -4.02 -10.08 6.54
N MET A 51 -5.02 -10.06 5.66
CA MET A 51 -5.70 -8.82 5.25
C MET A 51 -6.27 -8.05 6.45
N LYS A 52 -6.60 -8.74 7.54
CA LYS A 52 -7.05 -8.10 8.80
C LYS A 52 -5.97 -7.21 9.40
N ASP A 53 -4.73 -7.68 9.41
CA ASP A 53 -3.60 -6.89 9.91
C ASP A 53 -3.32 -5.71 8.99
N PHE A 54 -3.49 -5.92 7.67
CA PHE A 54 -3.41 -4.86 6.67
C PHE A 54 -4.44 -3.75 6.85
N TYR A 55 -5.65 -4.06 7.31
CA TYR A 55 -6.65 -3.04 7.63
C TYR A 55 -6.33 -2.25 8.91
N ASN A 56 -5.54 -2.84 9.81
CA ASN A 56 -5.16 -2.26 11.09
C ASN A 56 -3.87 -1.43 11.03
N ILE A 57 -3.16 -1.37 9.89
CA ILE A 57 -1.90 -0.63 9.81
C ILE A 57 -2.10 0.88 9.92
N PRO A 58 -1.18 1.60 10.59
CA PRO A 58 -1.28 3.04 10.73
C PRO A 58 -1.21 3.74 9.36
N GLY A 59 -2.30 4.37 8.96
CA GLY A 59 -2.41 5.05 7.66
C GLY A 59 -3.20 4.30 6.61
N TYR A 60 -3.75 3.12 6.92
CA TYR A 60 -4.67 2.42 6.03
C TYR A 60 -5.83 3.31 5.56
N GLU A 61 -6.42 4.10 6.46
CA GLU A 61 -7.50 5.04 6.13
C GLU A 61 -7.09 6.05 5.05
N ASN A 62 -5.87 6.60 5.14
CA ASN A 62 -5.35 7.56 4.17
C ASN A 62 -5.16 6.91 2.79
N TYR A 63 -4.66 5.67 2.76
CA TYR A 63 -4.58 4.87 1.54
C TYR A 63 -5.97 4.58 0.98
N MET A 64 -6.92 4.18 1.82
CA MET A 64 -8.29 3.82 1.43
C MET A 64 -9.04 5.00 0.82
N GLU A 65 -8.87 6.21 1.35
CA GLU A 65 -9.39 7.45 0.76
C GLU A 65 -8.87 7.66 -0.66
N ARG A 66 -7.55 7.50 -0.86
CA ARG A 66 -6.94 7.64 -2.20
C ARG A 66 -7.40 6.56 -3.17
N PHE A 67 -7.51 5.31 -2.68
CA PHE A 67 -8.02 4.19 -3.45
C PHE A 67 -9.46 4.44 -3.91
N THR A 68 -10.32 4.87 -2.98
CA THR A 68 -11.73 5.19 -3.26
C THR A 68 -11.85 6.37 -4.22
N ALA A 69 -11.12 7.46 -4.00
CA ALA A 69 -11.10 8.62 -4.89
C ALA A 69 -10.62 8.29 -6.31
N THR A 70 -9.78 7.26 -6.45
CA THR A 70 -9.32 6.78 -7.77
C THR A 70 -10.32 5.84 -8.42
N LYS A 71 -10.95 4.95 -7.64
CA LYS A 71 -12.00 4.03 -8.11
C LYS A 71 -13.28 4.77 -8.53
N MET A 72 -13.68 5.82 -7.81
CA MET A 72 -14.86 6.63 -8.15
C MET A 72 -14.73 7.41 -9.46
N LYS A 73 -13.50 7.65 -9.95
CA LYS A 73 -13.27 8.35 -11.23
C LYS A 73 -13.55 7.48 -12.47
N PHE A 74 -13.90 6.22 -12.30
CA PHE A 74 -14.20 5.29 -13.41
C PHE A 74 -15.69 5.10 -13.68
N ASN A 75 -16.57 5.97 -13.18
CA ASN A 75 -18.01 5.94 -13.47
C ASN A 75 -18.49 7.18 -14.20
#